data_AF-X1K798-F1
#
_entry.id   AF-X1K798-F1
#
_cell.length_a   1.000
_cell.length_b   1.000
_cell.length_c   1.000
_cell.angle_alpha   90.00
_cell.angle_beta   90.00
_cell.angle_gamma   90.00
#
_symmetry.space_group_name_H-M   'P 1'
#
loop_
_entity.id
_entity.type
_entity.pdbx_description
1 polymer ?
#
loop_
_entity_poly.entity_id
_entity_poly.type
_entity_poly.pdbx_seq_one_letter_code
_entity_poly.pdbx_strand_id
1 'polypeptide(L)'
;TYRVGEQAEVPESTKDENISYKLIPIYTTLWTCRDNIGDGKTFDRPFEYRGHVLSASIDGDTFGKDSANTPWGYKQATGATLSRGDWFLDPARAVAFHASFEGDFSLEYIYNLFLIDLKN
;
A
#
# COMPACT_ATOMS: atom_id res chain seq x y z
N THR A 1 -24.43 0.97 -0.55
CA THR A 1 -23.47 1.46 -1.57
C THR A 1 -22.70 2.64 -1.03
N TYR A 2 -21.37 2.67 -1.18
CA TYR A 2 -20.52 3.77 -0.72
C TYR A 2 -20.28 4.77 -1.85
N ARG A 3 -20.26 6.08 -1.54
CA ARG A 3 -20.02 7.15 -2.52
C ARG A 3 -18.88 8.06 -2.07
N VAL A 4 -18.15 8.64 -3.01
CA VAL A 4 -17.17 9.68 -2.69
C VAL A 4 -17.91 10.93 -2.20
N GLY A 5 -17.38 11.60 -1.17
CA GLY A 5 -17.89 12.88 -0.67
C GLY A 5 -16.82 13.74 -0.01
N GLU A 6 -17.18 14.98 0.32
CA GLU A 6 -16.30 15.95 0.98
C GLU A 6 -15.98 15.59 2.44
N GLN A 7 -16.86 14.82 3.07
CA GLN A 7 -16.74 14.31 4.43
C GLN A 7 -16.98 12.80 4.42
N ALA A 8 -16.42 12.12 5.42
CA ALA A 8 -16.68 10.70 5.65
C ALA A 8 -17.80 10.55 6.68
N GLU A 9 -18.69 9.60 6.44
CA GLU A 9 -19.75 9.19 7.35
C GLU A 9 -19.39 7.84 7.99
N VAL A 10 -19.81 7.62 9.24
CA VAL A 10 -19.62 6.33 9.92
C VAL A 10 -20.85 5.47 9.65
N PRO A 11 -20.72 4.33 8.93
CA PRO A 11 -21.83 3.40 8.76
C PRO A 11 -22.19 2.76 10.11
N GLU A 12 -23.47 2.63 10.41
CA GLU A 12 -24.00 1.95 11.59
C GLU A 12 -24.21 0.46 11.32
N SER A 13 -24.37 0.07 10.05
CA SER A 13 -24.56 -1.32 9.65
C SER A 13 -23.98 -1.66 8.28
N THR A 14 -23.81 -2.95 8.00
CA THR A 14 -23.42 -3.46 6.67
C THR A 14 -24.51 -3.31 5.60
N LYS A 15 -25.73 -2.93 6.00
CA LYS A 15 -26.86 -2.70 5.09
C LYS A 15 -27.00 -1.22 4.70
N ASP A 16 -26.15 -0.34 5.24
CA ASP A 16 -26.28 1.08 4.98
C ASP A 16 -25.99 1.41 3.52
N GLU A 17 -26.79 2.31 2.98
CA GLU A 17 -26.68 2.77 1.60
C GLU A 17 -26.40 4.27 1.55
N ASN A 18 -25.71 4.69 0.49
CA ASN A 18 -25.37 6.08 0.19
C ASN A 18 -24.49 6.78 1.25
N ILE A 19 -23.77 6.01 2.06
CA ILE A 19 -22.76 6.49 3.01
C ILE A 19 -21.56 7.06 2.25
N SER A 20 -21.17 8.29 2.60
CA SER A 20 -20.01 8.93 1.98
C SER A 20 -18.67 8.53 2.61
N TYR A 21 -17.65 8.44 1.77
CA TYR A 21 -16.25 8.33 2.17
C TYR A 21 -15.44 9.47 1.55
N LYS A 22 -14.44 9.94 2.31
CA LYS A 22 -13.49 10.95 1.85
C LYS A 22 -12.19 10.28 1.40
N LEU A 23 -11.68 10.70 0.26
CA LEU A 23 -10.34 10.32 -0.17
C LEU A 23 -9.29 11.12 0.60
N ILE A 24 -8.29 10.42 1.13
CA ILE A 24 -7.15 11.03 1.82
C ILE A 24 -5.84 10.62 1.13
N PRO A 25 -4.81 11.50 1.08
CA PRO A 25 -3.57 11.18 0.39
C PRO A 25 -2.74 10.17 1.20
N ILE A 26 -2.50 8.98 0.63
CA ILE A 26 -1.68 7.93 1.29
C ILE A 26 -0.31 8.46 1.73
N TYR A 27 0.31 9.32 0.91
CA TYR A 27 1.64 9.86 1.18
C TYR A 27 1.71 10.67 2.48
N THR A 28 0.71 11.49 2.77
CA THR A 28 0.72 12.36 3.96
C THR A 28 0.04 11.74 5.16
N THR A 29 -0.74 10.67 4.99
CA THR A 29 -1.52 10.04 6.07
C THR A 29 -0.94 8.71 6.53
N LEU A 30 -0.74 7.75 5.63
CA LEU A 30 -0.28 6.40 5.99
C LEU A 30 1.25 6.30 5.90
N TRP A 31 1.84 6.85 4.83
CA TRP A 31 3.26 6.69 4.54
C TRP A 31 4.17 7.44 5.52
N THR A 32 3.73 8.59 6.03
CA THR A 32 4.42 9.33 7.10
C THR A 32 4.56 8.54 8.40
N CYS A 33 3.68 7.56 8.61
CA CYS A 33 3.68 6.68 9.78
C CYS A 33 4.28 5.30 9.49
N ARG A 34 4.86 5.06 8.30
CA ARG A 34 5.27 3.71 7.83
C ARG A 34 6.17 2.94 8.81
N ASP A 35 6.95 3.67 9.62
CA ASP A 35 7.89 3.12 10.59
C ASP A 35 7.26 2.84 11.97
N ASN A 36 5.99 3.18 12.16
CA ASN A 36 5.22 2.87 13.37
C ASN A 36 4.78 1.39 13.37
N ILE A 37 5.75 0.50 13.55
CA ILE A 37 5.58 -0.96 13.53
C ILE A 37 5.60 -1.56 14.93
N GLY A 38 4.65 -2.44 15.24
CA GLY A 38 4.57 -3.24 16.46
C GLY A 38 3.26 -3.06 17.25
N ASP A 39 3.10 -3.86 18.31
CA ASP A 39 1.90 -3.93 19.14
C ASP A 39 1.40 -2.55 19.62
N GLY A 40 0.15 -2.24 19.32
CA GLY A 40 -0.49 -0.97 19.67
C GLY A 40 -0.05 0.22 18.82
N LYS A 41 0.67 -0.01 17.71
CA LYS A 41 1.02 1.02 16.72
C LYS A 41 0.08 0.95 15.52
N THR A 42 0.47 1.57 14.41
CA THR A 42 -0.35 1.65 13.21
C THR A 42 -0.22 0.40 12.34
N PHE A 43 0.97 -0.19 12.34
CA PHE A 43 1.32 -1.23 11.39
C PHE A 43 2.04 -2.40 12.07
N ASP A 44 2.09 -3.51 11.35
CA ASP A 44 2.73 -4.74 11.80
C ASP A 44 3.43 -5.49 10.66
N ARG A 45 4.01 -6.64 11.03
CA ARG A 45 4.68 -7.59 10.12
C ARG A 45 5.74 -6.90 9.23
N PRO A 46 6.87 -6.50 9.81
CA PRO A 46 7.93 -5.86 9.04
C PRO A 46 8.43 -6.78 7.91
N PHE A 47 8.80 -6.19 6.78
CA PHE A 47 9.48 -6.85 5.68
C PHE A 47 10.60 -5.96 5.13
N GLU A 48 11.58 -6.60 4.50
CA GLU A 48 12.70 -5.92 3.87
C GLU A 48 12.36 -5.55 2.42
N TYR A 49 12.69 -4.33 2.03
CA TYR A 49 12.55 -3.81 0.67
C TYR A 49 13.78 -2.98 0.27
N ARG A 50 14.71 -3.59 -0.47
CA ARG A 50 15.86 -2.92 -1.09
C ARG A 50 16.70 -2.07 -0.12
N GLY A 51 16.94 -2.56 1.09
CA GLY A 51 17.68 -1.92 2.17
C GLY A 51 16.82 -1.27 3.24
N HIS A 52 15.49 -1.24 3.06
CA HIS A 52 14.57 -0.56 3.98
C HIS A 52 13.65 -1.57 4.67
N VAL A 53 13.38 -1.34 5.96
CA VAL A 53 12.34 -2.10 6.67
C VAL A 53 11.03 -1.35 6.52
N LEU A 54 10.01 -2.02 5.95
CA LEU A 54 8.66 -1.49 5.76
C LEU A 54 7.63 -2.38 6.44
N SER A 55 6.44 -1.85 6.72
CA SER A 55 5.34 -2.63 7.27
C SER A 55 4.51 -3.34 6.20
N ALA A 56 4.22 -4.62 6.41
CA ALA A 56 3.39 -5.37 5.50
C ALA A 56 1.89 -5.21 5.78
N SER A 57 1.51 -5.06 7.05
CA SER A 57 0.12 -5.09 7.49
C SER A 57 -0.26 -3.88 8.32
N ILE A 58 -1.55 -3.57 8.34
CA ILE A 58 -2.16 -2.67 9.30
C ILE A 58 -2.41 -3.47 10.58
N ASP A 59 -2.11 -2.89 11.75
CA ASP A 59 -2.39 -3.50 13.04
C ASP A 59 -3.92 -3.59 13.24
N GLY A 60 -4.42 -4.80 13.45
CA GLY A 60 -5.84 -5.07 13.59
C GLY A 60 -6.16 -6.54 13.80
N ASP A 61 -6.93 -6.83 14.85
CA ASP A 61 -7.19 -8.20 15.31
C ASP A 61 -8.65 -8.66 15.17
N THR A 62 -9.60 -7.74 14.95
CA THR A 62 -11.05 -8.01 15.08
C THR A 62 -11.56 -9.15 14.19
N PHE A 63 -11.10 -9.25 12.94
CA PHE A 63 -11.50 -10.30 11.99
C PHE A 63 -10.33 -11.20 11.56
N GLY A 64 -9.25 -11.17 12.33
CA GLY A 64 -8.02 -11.92 12.08
C GLY A 64 -6.80 -11.02 12.18
N LYS A 65 -5.84 -11.47 12.99
CA LYS A 65 -4.61 -10.74 13.29
C LYS A 65 -3.84 -10.32 12.03
N ASP A 66 -3.61 -9.02 11.90
CA ASP A 66 -2.79 -8.37 10.87
C ASP A 66 -3.20 -8.79 9.44
N SER A 67 -4.49 -8.97 9.21
CA SER A 67 -5.00 -9.55 7.95
C SER A 67 -5.04 -8.55 6.80
N ALA A 68 -5.12 -7.25 7.10
CA ALA A 68 -5.11 -6.19 6.09
C ALA A 68 -3.67 -5.84 5.72
N ASN A 69 -3.32 -5.92 4.43
CA ASN A 69 -2.02 -5.46 3.95
C ASN A 69 -2.02 -3.94 3.74
N THR A 70 -0.86 -3.30 3.96
CA THR A 70 -0.62 -1.93 3.49
C THR A 70 -0.55 -1.93 1.95
N PRO A 71 -0.76 -0.77 1.28
CA PRO A 71 -0.58 -0.67 -0.17
C PRO A 71 0.80 -1.14 -0.64
N TRP A 72 1.86 -0.75 0.07
CA TRP A 72 3.24 -1.20 -0.19
C TRP A 72 3.57 -2.59 0.35
N GLY A 73 2.71 -3.16 1.20
CA GLY A 73 2.85 -4.50 1.79
C GLY A 73 2.09 -5.59 1.05
N TYR A 74 1.49 -5.28 -0.10
CA TYR A 74 0.69 -6.24 -0.86
C TYR A 74 1.48 -7.52 -1.13
N LYS A 75 0.94 -8.66 -0.67
CA LYS A 75 1.59 -9.96 -0.74
C LYS A 75 1.50 -10.51 -2.16
N GLN A 76 2.57 -10.31 -2.93
CA GLN A 76 2.70 -10.85 -4.27
C GLN A 76 3.25 -12.27 -4.19
N ALA A 77 2.54 -13.24 -4.76
CA ALA A 77 2.95 -14.65 -4.78
C ALA A 77 3.80 -14.95 -6.04
N THR A 78 4.87 -14.19 -6.26
CA THR A 78 5.62 -14.19 -7.54
C THR A 78 7.06 -14.71 -7.42
N GLY A 79 7.48 -15.19 -6.24
CA GLY A 79 8.80 -15.80 -6.04
C GLY A 79 9.91 -14.77 -5.87
N ALA A 80 11.13 -15.08 -6.37
CA ALA A 80 12.32 -14.24 -6.19
C ALA A 80 12.45 -13.08 -7.20
N THR A 81 11.65 -13.07 -8.27
CA THR A 81 11.81 -12.10 -9.37
C THR A 81 11.17 -10.75 -9.08
N LEU A 82 10.03 -10.75 -8.39
CA LEU A 82 9.40 -9.54 -7.87
C LEU A 82 9.43 -9.56 -6.35
N SER A 83 9.84 -8.45 -5.77
CA SER A 83 9.83 -8.27 -4.33
C SER A 83 8.45 -7.85 -3.85
N ARG A 84 8.11 -8.21 -2.61
CA ARG A 84 6.98 -7.59 -1.91
C ARG A 84 7.11 -6.08 -2.00
N GLY A 85 6.03 -5.39 -2.34
CA GLY A 85 6.00 -3.94 -2.50
C GLY A 85 6.30 -3.40 -3.90
N ASP A 86 6.84 -4.20 -4.82
CA ASP A 86 7.13 -3.72 -6.19
C ASP A 86 5.86 -3.23 -6.92
N TRP A 87 4.67 -3.76 -6.63
CA TRP A 87 3.43 -3.31 -7.30
C TRP A 87 3.09 -1.86 -6.96
N PHE A 88 3.46 -1.40 -5.77
CA PHE A 88 3.18 -0.06 -5.30
C PHE A 88 4.38 0.87 -5.48
N LEU A 89 5.57 0.38 -5.11
CA LEU A 89 6.80 1.17 -5.10
C LEU A 89 7.47 1.19 -6.48
N ASP A 90 7.44 0.09 -7.22
CA ASP A 90 8.08 -0.05 -8.54
C ASP A 90 7.13 -0.65 -9.60
N PRO A 91 5.97 0.00 -9.87
CA PRO A 91 4.93 -0.55 -10.74
C PRO A 91 5.43 -0.82 -12.17
N ALA A 92 6.40 -0.05 -12.67
CA ALA A 92 7.03 -0.26 -13.97
C ALA A 92 7.67 -1.66 -14.05
N ARG A 93 8.45 -2.05 -13.03
CA ARG A 93 9.05 -3.39 -12.93
C ARG A 93 7.98 -4.48 -12.77
N ALA A 94 6.98 -4.25 -11.91
CA ALA A 94 5.91 -5.21 -11.69
C ALA A 94 5.11 -5.49 -12.98
N VAL A 95 4.78 -4.44 -13.73
CA VAL A 95 4.06 -4.52 -15.00
C VAL A 95 4.91 -5.20 -16.08
N ALA A 96 6.19 -4.85 -16.20
CA ALA A 96 7.11 -5.49 -17.15
C ALA A 96 7.32 -7.00 -16.89
N PHE A 97 7.14 -7.45 -15.65
CA PHE A 97 7.16 -8.88 -15.32
C PHE A 97 5.86 -9.60 -15.74
N HIS A 98 4.71 -8.93 -15.65
CA HIS A 98 3.40 -9.54 -15.91
C HIS A 98 2.90 -9.37 -17.35
N ALA A 99 3.45 -8.44 -18.11
CA ALA A 99 3.02 -8.14 -19.46
C ALA A 99 4.22 -7.96 -20.42
N SER A 100 4.02 -8.38 -21.66
CA SER A 100 4.96 -8.13 -22.75
C SER A 100 4.53 -6.87 -23.51
N PHE A 101 5.51 -6.04 -23.86
CA PHE A 101 5.30 -4.80 -24.62
C PHE A 101 6.04 -4.87 -25.95
N GLU A 102 5.48 -4.23 -26.97
CA GLU A 102 6.22 -3.95 -28.21
C GLU A 102 7.04 -2.67 -28.01
N GLY A 103 8.35 -2.76 -28.23
CA GLY A 103 9.30 -1.66 -28.02
C GLY A 103 9.79 -1.52 -26.58
N ASP A 104 10.57 -0.47 -26.34
CA ASP A 104 11.18 -0.21 -25.04
C ASP A 104 10.20 0.52 -24.09
N PHE A 105 10.24 0.13 -22.82
CA PHE A 105 9.46 0.73 -21.74
C PHE A 105 10.39 1.33 -20.68
N SER A 106 10.12 2.59 -20.28
CA SER A 106 10.95 3.26 -19.28
C SER A 106 10.73 2.68 -17.89
N LEU A 107 11.83 2.38 -17.20
CA LEU A 107 11.86 2.04 -15.78
C LEU A 107 12.26 3.24 -14.89
N GLU A 108 12.50 4.40 -15.51
CA GLU A 108 12.89 5.62 -14.81
C GLU A 108 11.66 6.47 -14.48
N TYR A 109 11.47 6.76 -13.19
CA TYR A 109 10.37 7.59 -12.72
C TYR A 109 10.76 9.07 -12.74
N ILE A 110 10.00 9.88 -13.48
CA ILE A 110 10.07 11.35 -13.36
C ILE A 110 9.47 11.85 -12.03
N TYR A 111 8.55 11.07 -11.44
CA TYR A 111 7.90 11.39 -10.18
C TYR A 111 7.40 10.12 -9.48
N ASN A 112 8.00 9.79 -8.33
CA ASN A 112 7.54 8.75 -7.42
C ASN A 112 7.96 9.14 -6.00
N LEU A 113 7.09 9.85 -5.28
CA LEU A 113 7.42 10.37 -3.95
C LEU A 113 7.86 9.28 -2.97
N PHE A 114 7.23 8.10 -3.02
CA PHE A 114 7.52 7.00 -2.11
C PHE A 114 8.94 6.47 -2.33
N LEU A 115 9.33 6.22 -3.58
CA LEU A 115 10.71 5.80 -3.89
C LEU A 115 11.73 6.91 -3.66
N ILE A 116 11.38 8.18 -3.93
CA ILE A 116 12.26 9.32 -3.66
C ILE A 116 12.54 9.41 -2.16
N ASP A 117 11.50 9.26 -1.33
CA ASP A 117 11.60 9.32 0.13
C ASP A 117 12.44 8.16 0.71
N LEU A 118 12.42 6.98 0.11
CA LEU A 118 13.29 5.87 0.52
C LEU A 118 14.76 6.06 0.13
N LYS A 119 15.07 6.88 -0.88
CA LYS A 119 16.46 7.10 -1.32
C LYS A 119 17.22 8.12 -0.48
N ASN A 120 16.51 8.90 0.33
CA ASN A 120 17.06 9.93 1.22
C ASN A 120 17.35 9.36 2.61
#